data_AF-A0A4U1JPJ6-F1
#
_entry.id   AF-A0A4U1JPJ6-F1
#
_cell.length_a   1.000
_cell.length_b   1.000
_cell.length_c   1.000
_cell.angle_alpha   90.00
_cell.angle_beta   90.00
_cell.angle_gamma   90.00
#
_symmetry.space_group_name_H-M   'P 1'
#
loop_
_entity.id
_entity.type
_entity.pdbx_description
1 polymer ?
#
loop_
_entity_poly.entity_id
_entity_poly.type
_entity_poly.pdbx_seq_one_letter_code
_entity_poly.pdbx_strand_id
1 'polypeptide(L)'
;MSALVALAGSAGLKVVEKIVARKFGDGAGQLAGEILGAIADQVGVPVDQLDQAAEDQPAAVTQALRTVEERSPELIALYASGLELQRAQLAAEASEPLWMRAWRPAGMYLLAALWLWSVIVLHVVNAAFGTAMPQMPVDQLLTLSGIYMGLYMGGHTAKDMVAKWAGAQK
;
A
#
# COMPACT_ATOMS: atom_id res chain seq x y z
N MET A 1 -15.24 3.61 20.56
CA MET A 1 -16.22 3.33 19.47
C MET A 1 -17.34 2.40 19.95
N SER A 2 -17.65 2.42 21.24
CA SER A 2 -18.65 1.52 21.82
C SER A 2 -20.03 2.18 21.85
N ALA A 3 -20.08 3.50 22.04
CA ALA A 3 -21.31 4.28 22.02
C ALA A 3 -21.91 4.31 20.61
N LEU A 4 -21.07 4.48 19.57
CA LEU A 4 -21.54 4.51 18.19
C LEU A 4 -22.10 3.15 17.71
N VAL A 5 -21.46 2.04 18.10
CA VAL A 5 -21.94 0.67 17.80
C VAL A 5 -23.23 0.37 18.56
N ALA A 6 -23.31 0.74 19.84
CA ALA A 6 -24.54 0.58 20.63
C ALA A 6 -25.69 1.41 20.07
N LEU A 7 -25.42 2.65 19.63
CA LEU A 7 -26.40 3.54 19.03
C LEU A 7 -26.91 2.96 17.69
N ALA A 8 -26.01 2.51 16.82
CA ALA A 8 -26.37 1.84 15.56
C ALA A 8 -27.23 0.59 15.79
N GLY A 9 -26.86 -0.26 16.76
CA GLY A 9 -27.62 -1.45 17.14
C GLY A 9 -29.02 -1.10 17.68
N SER A 10 -29.12 -0.08 18.54
CA SER A 10 -30.40 0.38 19.09
C SER A 10 -31.33 0.99 18.02
N ALA A 11 -30.75 1.59 16.97
CA ALA A 11 -31.48 2.16 15.84
C ALA A 11 -31.82 1.14 14.74
N GLY A 12 -31.40 -0.12 14.89
CA GLY A 12 -31.65 -1.20 13.93
C GLY A 12 -30.78 -1.17 12.67
N LEU A 13 -29.67 -0.44 12.68
CA LEU A 13 -28.78 -0.19 11.54
C LEU A 13 -27.73 -1.30 11.43
N LYS A 14 -28.19 -2.49 11.02
CA LYS A 14 -27.43 -3.75 11.12
C LYS A 14 -26.21 -3.80 10.21
N VAL A 15 -26.19 -3.07 9.09
CA VAL A 15 -25.05 -3.10 8.16
C VAL A 15 -23.92 -2.25 8.70
N VAL A 16 -24.20 -1.00 9.07
CA VAL A 16 -23.22 -0.09 9.67
C VAL A 16 -22.71 -0.64 11.00
N GLU A 17 -23.57 -1.20 11.85
CA GLU A 17 -23.17 -1.86 13.10
C GLU A 17 -22.10 -2.95 12.86
N LYS A 18 -22.36 -3.87 11.92
CA LYS A 18 -21.44 -4.97 11.61
C LYS A 18 -20.11 -4.49 11.04
N ILE A 19 -20.13 -3.47 10.19
CA ILE A 19 -18.92 -2.94 9.54
C ILE A 19 -18.06 -2.20 10.58
N VAL A 20 -18.67 -1.33 11.39
CA VAL A 20 -17.97 -0.57 12.43
C VAL A 20 -17.43 -1.48 13.53
N ALA A 21 -18.20 -2.49 13.95
CA ALA A 21 -17.74 -3.48 14.95
C ALA A 21 -16.54 -4.31 14.44
N ARG A 22 -16.45 -4.56 13.13
CA ARG A 22 -15.35 -5.30 12.49
C ARG A 22 -14.14 -4.44 12.14
N LYS A 23 -14.18 -3.12 12.36
CA LYS A 23 -13.05 -2.20 12.07
C LYS A 23 -11.70 -2.69 12.63
N PHE A 24 -11.74 -3.38 13.77
CA PHE A 24 -10.55 -3.88 14.47
C PHE A 24 -10.18 -5.35 14.14
N GLY A 25 -10.80 -5.97 13.11
CA GLY A 25 -10.51 -7.33 12.66
C GLY A 25 -10.17 -7.45 11.16
N ASP A 26 -9.41 -8.51 10.83
CA ASP A 26 -8.80 -8.90 9.53
C ASP A 26 -9.47 -8.39 8.24
N GLY A 27 -9.19 -7.14 7.85
CA GLY A 27 -9.39 -6.65 6.48
C GLY A 27 -10.60 -5.75 6.23
N ALA A 28 -11.45 -5.48 7.22
CA ALA A 28 -12.59 -4.55 7.08
C ALA A 28 -12.25 -3.08 7.41
N GLY A 29 -11.00 -2.79 7.77
CA GLY A 29 -10.57 -1.49 8.28
C GLY A 29 -10.75 -0.33 7.31
N GLN A 30 -10.59 -0.55 5.99
CA GLN A 30 -10.73 0.49 4.97
C GLN A 30 -12.20 0.92 4.79
N LEU A 31 -13.11 -0.03 4.53
CA LEU A 31 -14.54 0.25 4.39
C LEU A 31 -15.13 0.85 5.68
N ALA A 32 -14.70 0.34 6.85
CA ALA A 32 -15.10 0.91 8.13
C ALA A 32 -14.55 2.34 8.31
N GLY A 33 -13.33 2.63 7.87
CA GLY A 33 -12.76 3.97 7.86
C GLY A 33 -13.56 4.94 6.99
N GLU A 34 -13.93 4.54 5.77
CA GLU A 34 -14.74 5.35 4.85
C GLU A 34 -16.14 5.63 5.39
N ILE A 35 -16.81 4.62 5.96
CA ILE A 35 -18.12 4.79 6.62
C ILE A 35 -18.03 5.76 7.79
N LEU A 36 -16.99 5.65 8.62
CA LEU A 36 -16.80 6.56 9.74
C LEU A 36 -16.50 7.98 9.28
N GLY A 37 -15.71 8.15 8.21
CA GLY A 37 -15.48 9.44 7.58
C GLY A 37 -16.79 10.09 7.11
N ALA A 38 -17.64 9.32 6.42
CA ALA A 38 -18.94 9.81 5.96
C ALA A 38 -19.88 10.23 7.12
N ILE A 39 -19.88 9.47 8.22
CA ILE A 39 -20.64 9.83 9.43
C ILE A 39 -20.06 11.10 10.06
N ALA A 40 -18.74 11.19 10.21
CA ALA A 40 -18.02 12.36 10.74
C ALA A 40 -18.33 13.64 9.96
N ASP A 41 -18.27 13.58 8.63
CA ASP A 41 -18.55 14.71 7.75
C ASP A 41 -19.99 15.21 7.89
N GLN A 42 -20.95 14.30 8.04
CA GLN A 42 -22.36 14.65 8.19
C GLN A 42 -22.68 15.22 9.58
N VAL A 43 -21.95 14.77 10.60
CA VAL A 43 -22.09 15.23 11.99
C VAL A 43 -21.26 16.50 12.26
N GLY A 44 -20.27 16.80 11.42
CA GLY A 44 -19.39 17.97 11.53
C GLY A 44 -18.29 17.81 12.58
N VAL A 45 -17.93 16.56 12.92
CA VAL A 45 -16.92 16.26 13.95
C VAL A 45 -15.81 15.38 13.39
N PRO A 46 -14.57 15.46 13.90
CA PRO A 46 -13.52 14.51 13.58
C PRO A 46 -13.90 13.05 13.91
N VAL A 47 -13.37 12.08 13.15
CA VAL A 47 -13.67 10.64 13.30
C VAL A 47 -13.32 10.12 14.70
N ASP A 48 -12.28 10.65 15.34
CA ASP A 48 -11.87 10.33 16.71
C ASP A 48 -12.85 10.84 17.77
N GLN A 49 -13.68 11.84 17.45
CA GLN A 49 -14.68 12.43 18.34
C GLN A 49 -16.09 11.84 18.12
N LEU A 50 -16.28 10.97 17.13
CA LEU A 50 -17.59 10.40 16.80
C LEU A 50 -18.25 9.64 17.96
N ASP A 51 -17.46 8.96 18.80
CA ASP A 51 -18.01 8.22 19.94
C ASP A 51 -18.55 9.17 21.00
N GLN A 52 -17.88 10.31 21.21
CA GLN A 52 -18.34 11.36 22.10
C GLN A 52 -19.56 12.08 21.52
N ALA A 53 -19.57 12.36 20.21
CA ALA A 53 -20.73 12.93 19.53
C ALA A 53 -21.96 12.01 19.58
N ALA A 54 -21.77 10.69 19.63
CA ALA A 54 -22.85 9.72 19.80
C ALA A 54 -23.53 9.83 21.18
N GLU A 55 -22.78 10.28 22.21
CA GLU A 55 -23.30 10.54 23.56
C GLU A 55 -23.91 11.94 23.66
N ASP A 56 -23.23 12.96 23.13
CA ASP A 56 -23.62 14.37 23.27
C ASP A 56 -24.80 14.76 22.36
N GLN A 57 -24.88 14.18 21.16
CA GLN A 57 -25.90 14.50 20.16
C GLN A 57 -26.42 13.24 19.45
N PRO A 58 -27.04 12.29 20.18
CA PRO A 58 -27.44 10.98 19.66
C PRO A 58 -28.42 11.07 18.48
N ALA A 59 -29.28 12.09 18.44
CA ALA A 59 -30.22 12.29 17.34
C ALA A 59 -29.52 12.62 16.01
N ALA A 60 -28.52 13.50 16.04
CA ALA A 60 -27.75 13.89 14.86
C ALA A 60 -26.91 12.72 14.34
N VAL A 61 -26.25 11.98 15.23
CA VAL A 61 -25.48 10.79 14.87
C VAL A 61 -26.38 9.68 14.34
N THR A 62 -27.56 9.46 14.94
CA THR A 62 -28.52 8.47 14.44
C THR A 62 -29.00 8.80 13.03
N GLN A 63 -29.25 10.08 12.74
CA GLN A 63 -29.63 10.51 11.39
C GLN A 63 -28.50 10.28 10.39
N ALA A 64 -27.26 10.59 10.75
CA ALA A 64 -26.10 10.31 9.91
C ALA A 64 -25.91 8.80 9.65
N LEU A 65 -26.03 7.98 10.70
CA LEU A 65 -25.97 6.53 10.59
C LEU A 65 -27.07 5.99 9.65
N ARG A 66 -28.29 6.55 9.69
CA ARG A 66 -29.38 6.17 8.77
C ARG A 66 -29.06 6.51 7.33
N THR A 67 -28.56 7.72 7.06
CA THR A 67 -28.16 8.15 5.72
C THR A 67 -27.06 7.24 5.15
N VAL A 68 -26.12 6.81 5.99
CA VAL A 68 -25.05 5.89 5.55
C VAL A 68 -25.57 4.46 5.39
N GLU A 69 -26.48 3.99 6.24
CA GLU A 69 -27.15 2.68 6.09
C GLU A 69 -27.90 2.60 4.75
N GLU A 70 -28.62 3.65 4.36
CA GLU A 70 -29.32 3.72 3.06
C GLU A 70 -28.37 3.61 1.86
N ARG A 71 -27.17 4.20 1.97
CA ARG A 71 -26.14 4.15 0.93
C ARG A 71 -25.20 2.94 1.03
N SER A 72 -25.32 2.15 2.10
CA SER A 72 -24.45 1.01 2.37
C SER A 72 -24.46 -0.06 1.27
N PRO A 73 -25.59 -0.39 0.62
CA PRO A 73 -25.59 -1.36 -0.48
C PRO A 73 -24.70 -0.93 -1.66
N GLU A 74 -24.72 0.36 -2.02
CA GLU A 74 -23.89 0.90 -3.10
C GLU A 74 -22.41 0.92 -2.71
N LEU A 75 -22.09 1.32 -1.48
CA LEU A 75 -20.72 1.31 -0.95
C LEU A 75 -20.13 -0.11 -0.91
N ILE A 76 -20.94 -1.09 -0.48
CA ILE A 76 -20.53 -2.50 -0.47
C ILE A 76 -20.32 -3.00 -1.90
N ALA A 77 -21.20 -2.65 -2.85
CA ALA A 77 -21.05 -3.04 -4.25
C ALA A 77 -19.78 -2.44 -4.88
N LEU A 78 -19.47 -1.18 -4.60
CA LEU A 78 -18.25 -0.52 -5.05
C LEU A 78 -16.99 -1.16 -4.44
N TYR A 79 -17.03 -1.48 -3.14
CA TYR A 79 -15.92 -2.18 -2.48
C TYR A 79 -15.72 -3.59 -3.02
N ALA A 80 -16.82 -4.31 -3.26
CA ALA A 80 -16.80 -5.66 -3.83
C ALA A 80 -16.20 -5.67 -5.25
N SER A 81 -16.56 -4.70 -6.10
CA SER A 81 -15.99 -4.57 -7.44
C SER A 81 -14.50 -4.20 -7.40
N GLY A 82 -14.07 -3.35 -6.45
CA GLY A 82 -12.66 -3.06 -6.20
C GLY A 82 -11.87 -4.31 -5.79
N LEU A 83 -12.41 -5.12 -4.88
CA LEU A 83 -11.81 -6.40 -4.47
C LEU A 83 -11.75 -7.40 -5.63
N GLU A 84 -12.76 -7.45 -6.48
CA GLU A 84 -12.79 -8.30 -7.66
C GLU A 84 -11.68 -7.91 -8.64
N LEU A 85 -11.50 -6.61 -8.90
CA LEU A 85 -10.42 -6.10 -9.74
C LEU A 85 -9.04 -6.46 -9.16
N GLN A 86 -8.85 -6.28 -7.84
CA GLN A 86 -7.60 -6.65 -7.18
C GLN A 86 -7.32 -8.15 -7.27
N ARG A 87 -8.34 -9.00 -7.09
CA ARG A 87 -8.21 -10.45 -7.28
C ARG A 87 -7.89 -10.82 -8.72
N ALA A 88 -8.54 -10.18 -9.69
CA ALA A 88 -8.28 -10.40 -11.11
C ALA A 88 -6.83 -10.03 -11.48
N GLN A 89 -6.31 -8.92 -10.92
CA GLN A 89 -4.90 -8.53 -11.10
C GLN A 89 -3.95 -9.57 -10.51
N LEU A 90 -4.18 -10.01 -9.27
CA LEU A 90 -3.34 -11.04 -8.64
C LEU A 90 -3.41 -12.37 -9.41
N ALA A 91 -4.58 -12.74 -9.92
CA ALA A 91 -4.74 -13.93 -10.76
C ALA A 91 -3.99 -13.80 -12.09
N ALA A 92 -4.03 -12.62 -12.72
CA ALA A 92 -3.27 -12.34 -13.92
C ALA A 92 -1.75 -12.45 -13.67
N GLU A 93 -1.25 -11.87 -12.59
CA GLU A 93 0.16 -11.99 -12.17
C GLU A 93 0.54 -13.45 -11.85
N ALA A 94 -0.34 -14.23 -11.22
CA ALA A 94 -0.09 -15.64 -10.93
C ALA A 94 -0.03 -16.50 -12.20
N SER A 95 -0.80 -16.12 -13.24
CA SER A 95 -0.83 -16.79 -14.54
C SER A 95 0.41 -16.49 -15.41
N GLU A 96 1.26 -15.53 -15.01
CA GLU A 96 2.46 -15.19 -15.75
C GLU A 96 3.43 -16.39 -15.85
N PRO A 97 4.07 -16.57 -17.03
CA PRO A 97 5.13 -17.56 -17.20
C PRO A 97 6.24 -17.40 -16.14
N LEU A 98 6.77 -18.53 -15.67
CA LEU A 98 7.79 -18.53 -14.60
C LEU A 98 9.01 -17.67 -14.93
N TRP A 99 9.48 -17.64 -16.18
CA TRP A 99 10.63 -16.82 -16.58
C TRP A 99 10.34 -15.32 -16.42
N MET A 100 9.09 -14.90 -16.71
CA MET A 100 8.61 -13.52 -16.60
C MET A 100 8.45 -13.09 -15.13
N ARG A 101 8.25 -14.05 -14.22
CA ARG A 101 8.28 -13.81 -12.78
C ARG A 101 9.70 -13.86 -12.20
N ALA A 102 10.50 -14.82 -12.63
CA ALA A 102 11.80 -15.14 -12.05
C ALA A 102 12.88 -14.10 -12.34
N TRP A 103 12.81 -13.38 -13.48
CA TRP A 103 13.82 -12.36 -13.79
C TRP A 103 13.86 -11.21 -12.77
N ARG A 104 12.72 -10.89 -12.12
CA ARG A 104 12.63 -9.86 -11.08
C ARG A 104 13.53 -10.20 -9.88
N PRO A 105 13.29 -11.28 -9.11
CA PRO A 105 14.17 -11.65 -8.01
C PRO A 105 15.57 -12.03 -8.52
N ALA A 106 15.70 -12.70 -9.67
CA ALA A 106 17.02 -13.07 -10.20
C ALA A 106 17.90 -11.85 -10.48
N GLY A 107 17.35 -10.78 -11.07
CA GLY A 107 18.07 -9.54 -11.30
C GLY A 107 18.48 -8.85 -10.00
N MET A 108 17.60 -8.84 -8.98
CA MET A 108 17.92 -8.28 -7.67
C MET A 108 19.08 -9.04 -7.00
N TYR A 109 19.05 -10.37 -7.01
CA TYR A 109 20.12 -11.20 -6.45
C TYR A 109 21.41 -11.10 -7.26
N LEU A 110 21.32 -11.00 -8.58
CA LEU A 110 22.49 -10.77 -9.43
C LEU A 110 23.16 -9.43 -9.09
N LEU A 111 22.40 -8.34 -8.98
CA LEU A 111 22.93 -7.05 -8.56
C LEU A 111 23.57 -7.13 -7.18
N ALA A 112 22.91 -7.75 -6.21
CA ALA A 112 23.46 -7.96 -4.88
C ALA A 112 24.78 -8.75 -4.91
N ALA A 113 24.85 -9.81 -5.72
CA ALA A 113 26.06 -10.60 -5.90
C ALA A 113 27.19 -9.80 -6.55
N LEU A 114 26.89 -8.97 -7.56
CA LEU A 114 27.89 -8.12 -8.22
C LEU A 114 28.43 -7.02 -7.30
N TRP A 115 27.56 -6.42 -6.48
CA TRP A 115 27.95 -5.46 -5.44
C TRP A 115 28.80 -6.13 -4.35
N LEU A 116 28.35 -7.26 -3.82
CA LEU A 116 29.08 -8.04 -2.82
C LEU A 116 30.46 -8.46 -3.34
N TRP A 117 30.51 -8.95 -4.57
CA TRP A 117 31.75 -9.33 -5.24
C TRP A 117 32.73 -8.15 -5.31
N SER A 118 32.26 -7.01 -5.83
CA SER A 118 33.11 -5.86 -6.13
C SER A 118 33.58 -5.12 -4.87
N VAL A 119 32.71 -5.00 -3.86
CA VAL A 119 33.00 -4.22 -2.65
C VAL A 119 33.72 -5.04 -1.59
N ILE A 120 33.37 -6.32 -1.42
CA ILE A 120 33.89 -7.14 -0.31
C ILE A 120 34.77 -8.27 -0.84
N VAL A 121 34.23 -9.17 -1.66
CA VAL A 121 34.92 -10.44 -1.99
C VAL A 121 36.23 -10.18 -2.72
N LEU A 122 36.26 -9.26 -3.69
CA LEU A 122 37.47 -8.94 -4.45
C LEU A 122 38.62 -8.48 -3.55
N HIS A 123 38.32 -7.62 -2.57
CA HIS A 123 39.32 -7.12 -1.61
C HIS A 123 39.86 -8.24 -0.72
N VAL A 124 38.97 -9.13 -0.25
CA VAL A 124 39.36 -10.30 0.54
C VAL A 124 40.23 -11.25 -0.27
N VAL A 125 39.86 -11.52 -1.54
CA VAL A 125 40.63 -12.43 -2.41
C VAL A 125 41.99 -11.82 -2.77
N ASN A 126 42.04 -10.54 -3.15
CA ASN A 126 43.30 -9.85 -3.41
C ASN A 126 44.23 -9.86 -2.19
N ALA A 127 43.68 -9.64 -0.98
CA ALA A 127 44.46 -9.69 0.27
C ALA A 127 44.92 -11.12 0.62
N ALA A 128 44.06 -12.12 0.48
CA ALA A 128 44.37 -13.50 0.86
C ALA A 128 45.36 -14.18 -0.10
N PHE A 129 45.27 -13.88 -1.40
CA PHE A 129 46.07 -14.54 -2.43
C PHE A 129 47.20 -13.66 -3.01
N GLY A 130 47.33 -12.42 -2.51
CA GLY A 130 48.32 -11.46 -3.02
C GLY A 130 48.09 -11.11 -4.49
N THR A 131 46.86 -11.22 -4.97
CA THR A 131 46.49 -10.91 -6.35
C THR A 131 46.09 -9.44 -6.48
N ALA A 132 46.16 -8.93 -7.71
CA ALA A 132 45.72 -7.57 -8.06
C ALA A 132 44.62 -7.65 -9.12
N MET A 133 43.57 -8.42 -8.85
CA MET A 133 42.44 -8.50 -9.77
C MET A 133 41.76 -7.12 -9.88
N PRO A 134 41.48 -6.65 -11.09
CA PRO A 134 40.87 -5.35 -11.30
C PRO A 134 39.43 -5.34 -10.78
N GLN A 135 39.06 -4.24 -10.12
CA GLN A 135 37.68 -4.01 -9.68
C GLN A 135 36.80 -3.63 -10.87
N MET A 136 35.56 -4.11 -10.86
CA MET A 136 34.56 -3.61 -11.80
C MET A 136 34.33 -2.10 -11.55
N PRO A 137 34.30 -1.28 -12.61
CA PRO A 137 34.04 0.14 -12.46
C PRO A 137 32.69 0.41 -11.79
N VAL A 138 32.70 1.21 -10.71
CA VAL A 138 31.51 1.46 -9.87
C VAL A 138 30.42 2.20 -10.66
N ASP A 139 30.82 3.03 -11.63
CA ASP A 139 29.93 3.70 -12.58
C ASP A 139 29.13 2.70 -13.43
N GLN A 140 29.73 1.60 -13.87
CA GLN A 140 29.03 0.56 -14.62
C GLN A 140 28.04 -0.21 -13.74
N LEU A 141 28.42 -0.50 -12.50
CA LEU A 141 27.53 -1.11 -11.49
C LEU A 141 26.31 -0.24 -11.19
N LEU A 142 26.52 1.07 -11.01
CA LEU A 142 25.45 2.04 -10.79
C LEU A 142 24.56 2.15 -12.02
N THR A 143 25.15 2.18 -13.22
CA THR A 143 24.40 2.22 -14.49
C THR A 143 23.51 0.99 -14.64
N LEU A 144 24.05 -0.21 -14.41
CA LEU A 144 23.30 -1.46 -14.47
C LEU A 144 22.17 -1.50 -13.43
N SER A 145 22.45 -1.04 -12.20
CA SER A 145 21.47 -0.93 -11.13
C SER A 145 20.35 0.05 -11.49
N GLY A 146 20.68 1.19 -12.11
CA GLY A 146 19.73 2.18 -12.60
C GLY A 146 18.86 1.64 -13.74
N ILE A 147 19.43 0.91 -14.69
CA ILE A 147 18.68 0.24 -15.77
C ILE A 147 17.69 -0.77 -15.17
N TYR A 148 18.15 -1.61 -14.25
CA TYR A 148 17.28 -2.57 -13.57
C TYR A 148 16.15 -1.88 -12.80
N MET A 149 16.45 -0.80 -12.07
CA MET A 149 15.46 0.00 -11.36
C MET A 149 14.42 0.60 -12.33
N GLY A 150 14.86 1.11 -13.48
CA GLY A 150 13.96 1.67 -14.49
C GLY A 150 13.09 0.61 -15.18
N LEU A 151 13.62 -0.59 -15.41
CA LEU A 151 12.85 -1.71 -15.96
C LEU A 151 11.84 -2.27 -14.95
N TYR A 152 12.20 -2.32 -13.66
CA TYR A 152 11.39 -2.94 -12.62
C TYR A 152 10.38 -1.99 -11.95
N MET A 153 10.81 -0.79 -11.55
CA MET A 153 9.96 0.24 -10.90
C MET A 153 9.23 1.14 -11.90
N GLY A 154 9.40 0.89 -13.20
CA GLY A 154 8.77 1.63 -14.28
C GLY A 154 9.58 2.86 -14.74
N GLY A 155 9.47 3.14 -16.04
CA GLY A 155 10.19 4.23 -16.68
C GLY A 155 9.83 5.62 -16.17
N HIS A 156 8.67 5.81 -15.53
CA HIS A 156 8.28 7.10 -14.93
C HIS A 156 9.13 7.44 -13.70
N THR A 157 9.37 6.48 -12.81
CA THR A 157 10.25 6.64 -11.65
C THR A 157 11.67 6.98 -12.08
N ALA A 158 12.20 6.28 -13.10
CA ALA A 158 13.52 6.56 -13.65
C ALA A 158 13.59 7.95 -14.32
N LYS A 159 12.58 8.34 -15.10
CA LYS A 159 12.48 9.67 -15.71
C LYS A 159 12.43 10.78 -14.66
N ASP A 160 11.67 10.59 -13.58
CA ASP A 160 11.54 11.58 -12.51
C ASP A 160 12.84 11.75 -11.72
N MET A 161 13.57 10.66 -11.47
CA MET A 161 14.90 10.74 -10.85
C MET A 161 15.90 11.47 -11.74
N VAL A 162 15.92 11.17 -13.04
CA VAL A 162 16.80 11.84 -14.02
C VAL A 162 16.45 13.32 -14.14
N ALA A 163 15.18 13.68 -14.20
CA ALA A 163 14.72 15.07 -14.28
C ALA A 163 15.15 15.87 -13.03
N LYS A 164 15.01 15.29 -11.84
CA LYS A 164 15.45 15.93 -10.58
C LYS A 164 16.97 16.10 -10.52
N TRP A 165 17.72 15.10 -10.99
CA TRP A 165 19.18 15.16 -10.97
C TRP A 165 19.74 16.18 -11.98
N ALA A 166 19.19 16.23 -13.20
CA ALA A 166 19.52 17.24 -14.20
C ALA A 166 19.11 18.66 -13.77
N GLY A 167 18.02 18.80 -13.00
CA GLY A 167 17.61 20.06 -12.39
C GLY A 167 18.53 20.53 -11.26
N ALA A 168 19.17 19.62 -10.53
CA ALA A 168 20.09 19.93 -9.44
C ALA A 168 21.52 20.32 -9.91
N GLN A 169 21.85 20.06 -11.19
CA GLN A 169 23.12 20.48 -11.80
C GLN A 169 23.06 21.86 -12.50
N LYS A 170 21.91 22.54 -12.49
CA LYS A 170 21.75 23.95 -12.89
C LYS A 170 21.80 24.86 -11.67
#